data_AF-A0A5K0X5U4-F1
#
_entry.id   AF-A0A5K0X5U4-F1
#
_cell.length_a   1.000
_cell.length_b   1.000
_cell.length_c   1.000
_cell.angle_alpha   90.00
_cell.angle_beta   90.00
_cell.angle_gamma   90.00
#
_symmetry.space_group_name_H-M   'P 1'
#
loop_
_entity.id
_entity.type
_entity.pdbx_description
1 polymer ?
#
loop_
_entity_poly.entity_id
_entity_poly.type
_entity_poly.pdbx_seq_one_letter_code
_entity_poly.pdbx_strand_id
1 'polypeptide(L)' 'LLNGNHLTGPLPEEIGFLPNLDRIQIDQNMITGPIPTSFANLNNTKH' A
#
# COMPACT_ATOMS: atom_id res chain seq x y z
N LEU A 1 -1.15 -8.64 6.20
CA LEU A 1 0.17 -9.19 5.84
C LEU A 1 0.03 -9.83 4.46
N LEU A 2 0.61 -9.23 3.43
CA LEU A 2 0.63 -9.76 2.07
C LEU A 2 2.07 -10.09 1.63
N ASN A 3 3.02 -10.05 2.55
CA ASN A 3 4.43 -10.31 2.28
C ASN A 3 4.65 -11.76 1.81
N GLY A 4 5.59 -11.95 0.89
CA GLY A 4 5.98 -13.28 0.40
C GLY A 4 4.94 -13.94 -0.50
N ASN A 5 4.20 -13.16 -1.29
CA ASN A 5 3.25 -13.68 -2.27
C ASN A 5 3.73 -13.43 -3.72
N HIS A 6 2.96 -13.92 -4.69
CA HIS A 6 3.20 -13.67 -6.11
C HIS A 6 2.32 -12.54 -6.66
N LEU A 7 2.03 -11.50 -5.86
CA LEU A 7 1.22 -10.37 -6.32
C LEU A 7 1.99 -9.58 -7.38
N THR A 8 1.30 -9.21 -8.46
CA THR A 8 1.85 -8.46 -9.60
C THR A 8 0.99 -7.24 -9.93
N GLY A 9 1.50 -6.35 -10.78
CA GLY A 9 0.80 -5.15 -11.21
C GLY A 9 0.93 -3.99 -10.21
N PRO A 10 0.26 -2.85 -10.47
CA PRO A 10 0.32 -1.65 -9.64
C PRO A 10 -0.49 -1.76 -8.37
N LEU A 11 -0.10 -0.95 -7.38
CA LEU A 11 -0.90 -0.74 -6.19
C LEU A 11 -2.18 0.03 -6.57
N PRO A 12 -3.35 -0.38 -6.07
CA PRO A 12 -4.58 0.37 -6.24
C PRO A 12 -4.55 1.71 -5.50
N GLU A 13 -5.14 2.75 -6.08
CA GLU A 13 -5.31 4.07 -5.44
C GLU A 13 -6.27 3.97 -4.23
N GLU A 14 -7.11 2.94 -4.18
CA GLU A 14 -8.05 2.68 -3.08
C GLU A 14 -7.33 2.45 -1.74
N ILE A 15 -6.06 2.01 -1.75
CA ILE A 15 -5.28 1.77 -0.52
C ILE A 15 -5.15 3.05 0.30
N GLY A 16 -4.96 4.21 -0.35
CA GLY A 16 -4.79 5.48 0.34
C GLY A 16 -6.05 6.02 1.02
N PHE A 17 -7.22 5.40 0.78
CA PHE A 17 -8.49 5.80 1.37
C PHE A 17 -8.96 4.88 2.51
N LEU A 18 -8.13 3.91 2.92
CA LEU A 18 -8.44 3.01 4.02
C LEU A 18 -8.33 3.76 5.36
N PRO A 19 -9.45 4.02 6.08
CA PRO A 19 -9.50 4.99 7.18
C PRO A 19 -8.68 4.60 8.41
N ASN A 20 -8.34 3.31 8.55
CA ASN A 20 -7.60 2.76 9.69
C ASN A 20 -6.32 2.05 9.24
N LEU A 21 -5.82 2.34 8.03
CA LEU A 21 -4.58 1.73 7.55
C LEU A 21 -3.38 2.42 8.21
N ASP A 22 -2.81 1.74 9.19
CA ASP A 22 -1.60 2.16 9.92
C ASP A 22 -0.32 1.56 9.30
N ARG A 23 -0.38 0.29 8.91
CA ARG A 23 0.76 -0.43 8.34
C ARG A 23 0.33 -1.37 7.23
N ILE A 24 1.08 -1.35 6.13
CA ILE A 24 0.97 -2.30 5.04
C ILE A 24 2.32 -3.00 4.82
N GLN A 25 2.31 -4.33 4.74
CA GLN A 25 3.48 -5.15 4.42
C GLN A 25 3.21 -5.94 3.15
N ILE A 26 3.92 -5.55 2.10
CA ILE A 26 3.82 -6.06 0.72
C ILE A 26 5.20 -6.42 0.16
N ASP A 27 6.23 -6.44 1.00
CA ASP A 27 7.57 -6.86 0.63
C ASP A 27 7.58 -8.31 0.11
N GLN A 28 8.61 -8.66 -0.66
CA GLN A 28 8.71 -9.98 -1.29
C GLN A 28 7.51 -10.32 -2.19
N ASN A 29 7.06 -9.34 -2.99
CA ASN A 29 6.11 -9.51 -4.08
C ASN A 29 6.71 -8.96 -5.40
N MET A 30 5.96 -9.05 -6.50
CA MET A 30 6.33 -8.57 -7.83
C MET A 30 5.48 -7.35 -8.25
N ILE A 31 5.19 -6.46 -7.30
CA ILE A 31 4.41 -5.25 -7.54
C ILE A 31 5.22 -4.27 -8.41
N THR A 32 4.58 -3.68 -9.41
CA THR A 32 5.20 -2.84 -10.45
C THR A 32 4.43 -1.55 -10.65
N GLY A 33 5.02 -0.50 -11.22
CA GLY A 33 4.34 0.78 -11.44
C GLY A 33 4.54 1.76 -10.28
N PRO A 34 3.93 2.95 -10.33
CA PRO A 34 4.19 4.01 -9.37
C PRO A 34 3.53 3.73 -8.01
N ILE A 35 4.06 4.37 -6.96
CA ILE A 35 3.37 4.47 -5.69
C ILE A 35 2.12 5.34 -5.90
N PRO A 36 0.91 4.90 -5.51
CA PRO A 36 -0.32 5.66 -5.71
C PRO A 36 -0.27 7.00 -5.00
N THR A 37 -0.78 8.05 -5.64
CA THR A 37 -0.76 9.40 -5.08
C THR A 37 -1.63 9.53 -3.83
N SER A 38 -2.66 8.70 -3.73
CA SER A 38 -3.50 8.53 -2.53
C SER A 38 -2.72 8.10 -1.28
N PHE A 39 -1.48 7.60 -1.38
CA PHE A 39 -0.66 7.36 -0.18
C PHE A 39 -0.41 8.65 0.62
N ALA A 40 -0.50 9.83 -0.01
CA ALA A 40 -0.50 11.11 0.69
C ALA A 40 -1.70 11.29 1.65
N ASN A 41 -2.80 10.54 1.44
CA ASN A 41 -3.98 10.55 2.30
C ASN A 41 -3.83 9.61 3.52
N LEU A 42 -2.81 8.74 3.55
CA LEU A 42 -2.47 7.90 4.70
C LEU A 42 -1.81 8.71 5.84
N ASN A 43 -2.05 10.01 5.87
CA ASN A 43 -1.44 11.00 6.75
C ASN A 43 -1.95 10.91 8.20
N ASN A 44 -2.21 9.71 8.69
CA ASN A 44 -2.60 9.43 10.06
C ASN A 44 -1.33 9.14 10.87
N THR A 45 -0.38 10.09 10.88
CA THR A 45 0.80 10.07 11.73
C THR A 45 0.40 10.22 13.19
N LYS A 46 -0.15 9.16 13.77
CA LYS A 46 -0.03 8.95 15.21
C LYS A 46 1.40 8.51 15.45
N HIS A 47 2.23 9.46 15.88
CA HIS A 47 3.47 9.16 16.57
C HIS A 47 3.25 8.16 17.71
#